data_AF-A0A8T1GQ01-F1
#
_entry.id   AF-A0A8T1GQ01-F1
#
_cell.length_a   1.000
_cell.length_b   1.000
_cell.length_c   1.000
_cell.angle_alpha   90.00
_cell.angle_beta   90.00
_cell.angle_gamma   90.00
#
_symmetry.space_group_name_H-M   'P 1'
#
loop_
_entity.id
_entity.type
_entity.pdbx_description
1 polymer ?
#
loop_
_entity_poly.entity_id
_entity_poly.type
_entity_poly.pdbx_seq_one_letter_code
_entity_poly.pdbx_strand_id
1 'polypeptide(L)'
;AKRKEELGPEGLAKLGKRLEEAKKKNDAPIPASLIDQWSVPGTDSIHFIESDTARSGHARSVGLGAGSAQKFIDAAPNGKAPLFIQFEDVPTNFVHITIHIGTSQVPDELKPLMPIFNDNFFNTHIMRNGEQVGFEQVVMELERDTISYALSSARSLGDADGIMIQFQVEPEKYAAAVEWIQTMMFDS
;
A
#
# COMPACT_ATOMS: atom_id res chain seq x y z
N ALA A 1 -50.75 13.49 0.74
CA ALA A 1 -52.08 14.03 1.07
C ALA A 1 -52.90 13.03 1.88
N LYS A 2 -53.20 11.83 1.33
CA LYS A 2 -53.99 10.76 1.96
C LYS A 2 -53.74 10.50 3.46
N ARG A 3 -52.48 10.40 3.89
CA ARG A 3 -52.14 10.13 5.30
C ARG A 3 -52.49 11.28 6.25
N LYS A 4 -52.45 12.54 5.80
CA LYS A 4 -52.82 13.71 6.62
C LYS A 4 -54.33 13.78 6.82
N GLU A 5 -55.10 13.40 5.80
CA GLU A 5 -56.56 13.31 5.85
C GLU A 5 -57.03 12.17 6.77
N GLU A 6 -56.43 10.98 6.65
CA GLU A 6 -56.72 9.82 7.52
C GLU A 6 -56.42 10.07 9.01
N LEU A 7 -55.37 10.85 9.31
CA LEU A 7 -54.96 11.13 10.69
C LEU A 7 -55.75 12.30 11.32
N GLY A 8 -56.30 13.18 10.50
CA GLY A 8 -56.94 14.41 10.95
C GLY A 8 -56.04 15.33 11.79
N PRO A 9 -56.59 16.43 12.32
CA PRO A 9 -55.84 17.38 13.16
C PRO A 9 -55.28 16.73 14.44
N GLU A 10 -56.04 15.85 15.07
CA GLU A 10 -55.65 15.19 16.32
C GLU A 10 -54.49 14.19 16.13
N GLY A 11 -54.52 13.38 15.08
CA GLY A 11 -53.44 12.43 14.78
C GLY A 11 -52.13 13.13 14.41
N LEU A 12 -52.20 14.24 13.69
CA LEU A 12 -51.03 15.07 13.38
C LEU A 12 -50.46 15.74 14.65
N ALA A 13 -51.31 16.24 15.55
CA ALA A 13 -50.86 16.80 16.82
C ALA A 13 -50.16 15.75 17.70
N LYS A 14 -50.69 14.52 17.76
CA LYS A 14 -50.06 13.40 18.51
C LYS A 14 -48.70 13.00 17.94
N LEU A 15 -48.56 12.96 16.62
CA LEU A 15 -47.27 12.69 15.97
C LEU A 15 -46.28 13.83 16.14
N GLY A 16 -46.75 15.09 16.11
CA GLY A 16 -45.93 16.26 16.40
C GLY A 16 -45.35 16.20 17.82
N LYS A 17 -46.19 15.90 18.82
CA LYS A 17 -45.73 15.71 20.20
C LYS A 17 -44.71 14.58 20.32
N ARG A 18 -44.96 13.42 19.70
CA ARG A 18 -44.02 12.29 19.68
C ARG A 18 -42.69 12.65 19.01
N LEU A 19 -42.73 13.45 17.94
CA LEU A 19 -41.54 13.91 17.24
C LEU A 19 -40.70 14.84 18.14
N GLU A 20 -41.33 15.82 18.79
CA GLU A 20 -40.62 16.74 19.68
C GLU A 20 -40.07 16.05 20.93
N GLU A 21 -40.79 15.07 21.49
CA GLU A 21 -40.29 14.21 22.58
C GLU A 21 -39.09 13.37 22.14
N ALA A 22 -39.13 12.81 20.93
CA ALA A 22 -38.02 12.03 20.37
C ALA A 22 -36.79 12.91 20.09
N LYS A 23 -36.97 14.11 19.51
CA LYS A 23 -35.90 15.09 19.32
C LYS A 23 -35.27 15.46 20.66
N LYS A 24 -36.08 15.85 21.65
CA LYS A 24 -35.60 16.20 22.99
C LYS A 24 -34.80 15.08 23.65
N LYS A 25 -35.19 13.82 23.44
CA LYS A 25 -34.46 12.66 23.96
C LYS A 25 -33.13 12.43 23.23
N ASN A 26 -33.10 12.56 21.90
CA ASN A 26 -31.91 12.35 21.08
C ASN A 26 -30.89 13.48 21.26
N ASP A 27 -31.35 14.71 21.44
CA ASP A 27 -30.51 15.89 21.65
C ASP A 27 -30.00 16.00 23.10
N ALA A 28 -30.47 15.13 24.00
CA ALA A 28 -29.98 15.10 25.37
C ALA A 28 -28.54 14.58 25.40
N PRO A 29 -27.63 15.23 26.13
CA PRO A 29 -26.24 14.77 26.23
C PRO A 29 -26.20 13.39 26.88
N ILE A 30 -25.31 12.53 26.37
CA ILE A 30 -25.07 11.21 26.95
C ILE A 30 -24.46 11.40 28.35
N PRO A 31 -25.03 10.80 29.41
CA PRO A 31 -24.47 10.93 30.75
C PRO A 31 -23.04 10.37 30.82
N ALA A 32 -22.12 11.13 31.40
CA ALA A 32 -20.73 10.68 31.61
C ALA A 32 -20.68 9.35 32.39
N SER A 33 -21.52 9.20 33.41
CA SER A 33 -21.64 7.97 34.20
C SER A 33 -22.09 6.74 33.42
N LEU A 34 -22.67 6.93 32.23
CA LEU A 34 -22.94 5.83 31.30
C LEU A 34 -21.66 5.46 30.55
N ILE A 35 -20.95 6.46 30.03
CA ILE A 35 -19.67 6.31 29.30
C ILE A 35 -18.59 5.68 30.21
N ASP A 36 -18.57 6.04 31.48
CA ASP A 36 -17.58 5.54 32.46
C ASP A 36 -17.76 4.06 32.81
N GLN A 37 -18.85 3.41 32.37
CA GLN A 37 -19.07 1.97 32.57
C GLN A 37 -18.17 1.11 31.68
N TRP A 38 -17.64 1.68 30.60
CA TRP A 38 -16.67 1.02 29.74
C TRP A 38 -15.26 1.32 30.23
N SER A 39 -14.54 0.28 30.63
CA SER A 39 -13.13 0.40 31.02
C SER A 39 -12.30 0.87 29.82
N VAL A 40 -11.52 1.93 30.00
CA VAL A 40 -10.49 2.32 29.04
C VAL A 40 -9.35 1.30 29.13
N PRO A 41 -8.97 0.61 28.04
CA PRO A 41 -7.81 -0.27 28.03
C PRO A 41 -6.55 0.48 28.45
N GLY A 42 -5.66 -0.21 29.17
CA GLY A 42 -4.35 0.34 29.50
C GLY A 42 -3.47 0.48 28.24
N THR A 43 -2.39 1.24 28.33
CA THR A 43 -1.45 1.44 27.20
C THR A 43 -0.78 0.15 26.74
N ASP A 44 -0.76 -0.88 27.60
CA ASP A 44 -0.29 -2.23 27.32
C ASP A 44 -1.15 -2.99 26.29
N SER A 45 -2.39 -2.57 26.05
CA SER A 45 -3.22 -3.12 24.97
C SER A 45 -2.79 -2.64 23.58
N ILE A 46 -1.83 -1.73 23.48
CA ILE A 46 -1.31 -1.21 22.22
C ILE A 46 -0.15 -2.11 21.79
N HIS A 47 -0.44 -3.02 20.86
CA HIS A 47 0.57 -3.86 20.24
C HIS A 47 1.16 -3.16 19.02
N PHE A 48 2.41 -2.71 19.13
CA PHE A 48 3.16 -2.16 18.01
C PHE A 48 3.77 -3.29 17.17
N ILE A 49 3.83 -3.07 15.86
CA ILE A 49 4.66 -3.90 14.98
C ILE A 49 6.09 -3.37 15.13
N GLU A 50 6.95 -4.17 15.71
CA GLU A 50 8.38 -3.87 15.79
C GLU A 50 9.04 -4.21 14.45
N SER A 51 9.97 -3.35 14.00
CA SER A 51 10.80 -3.60 12.83
C SER A 51 12.27 -3.33 13.12
N ASP A 52 13.15 -4.11 12.49
CA ASP A 52 14.60 -3.87 12.50
C ASP A 52 15.05 -3.41 11.11
N THR A 53 15.47 -2.15 11.02
CA THR A 53 15.90 -1.56 9.75
C THR A 53 17.35 -1.93 9.45
N ALA A 54 17.66 -2.23 8.18
CA ALA A 54 19.03 -2.31 7.68
C ALA A 54 19.18 -1.49 6.40
N ARG A 55 20.37 -0.92 6.16
CA ARG A 55 20.64 -0.09 4.98
C ARG A 55 21.94 -0.50 4.31
N SER A 56 21.93 -0.50 2.98
CA SER A 56 23.10 -0.79 2.14
C SER A 56 23.24 0.22 0.99
N GLY A 57 24.41 0.22 0.35
CA GLY A 57 24.73 1.15 -0.73
C GLY A 57 24.54 2.62 -0.33
N HIS A 58 23.86 3.40 -1.16
CA HIS A 58 23.65 4.83 -0.91
C HIS A 58 22.76 5.12 0.30
N ALA A 59 21.93 4.17 0.73
CA ALA A 59 21.05 4.35 1.88
C ALA A 59 21.80 4.44 3.21
N ARG A 60 23.09 4.04 3.26
CA ARG A 60 23.92 4.25 4.45
C ARG A 60 24.09 5.73 4.80
N SER A 61 23.94 6.63 3.82
CA SER A 61 24.05 8.09 4.02
C SER A 61 22.97 8.68 4.93
N VAL A 62 21.80 8.02 5.05
CA VAL A 62 20.72 8.45 5.96
C VAL A 62 20.86 7.84 7.37
N GLY A 63 21.97 7.13 7.64
CA GLY A 63 22.25 6.45 8.91
C GLY A 63 22.06 4.94 8.83
N LEU A 64 22.65 4.21 9.76
CA LEU A 64 22.59 2.74 9.83
C LEU A 64 21.51 2.27 10.81
N GLY A 65 21.03 1.06 10.60
CA GLY A 65 20.23 0.35 11.59
C GLY A 65 21.04 -0.01 12.83
N ALA A 66 20.36 -0.19 13.97
CA ALA A 66 21.00 -0.55 15.24
C ALA A 66 20.92 -2.05 15.57
N GLY A 67 20.02 -2.81 14.93
CA GLY A 67 19.74 -4.20 15.29
C GLY A 67 20.57 -5.24 14.55
N SER A 68 20.06 -6.48 14.58
CA SER A 68 20.69 -7.65 13.96
C SER A 68 20.64 -7.63 12.43
N ALA A 69 19.59 -7.06 11.85
CA ALA A 69 19.42 -6.97 10.41
C ALA A 69 20.58 -6.20 9.77
N GLN A 70 20.99 -5.07 10.35
CA GLN A 70 22.12 -4.28 9.85
C GLN A 70 23.42 -5.10 9.89
N LYS A 71 23.68 -5.84 10.97
CA LYS A 71 24.88 -6.69 11.09
C LYS A 71 24.90 -7.81 10.05
N PHE A 72 23.74 -8.41 9.76
CA PHE A 72 23.60 -9.43 8.73
C PHE A 72 23.90 -8.88 7.33
N ILE A 73 23.34 -7.72 7.01
CA ILE A 73 23.60 -7.03 5.73
C ILE A 73 25.06 -6.58 5.61
N ASP A 74 25.68 -6.10 6.68
CA ASP A 74 27.10 -5.69 6.66
C ASP A 74 28.06 -6.87 6.49
N ALA A 75 27.67 -8.09 6.87
CA ALA A 75 28.46 -9.30 6.67
C ALA A 75 28.34 -9.87 5.23
N ALA A 76 27.32 -9.45 4.47
CA ALA A 76 27.14 -9.90 3.10
C ALA A 76 28.15 -9.22 2.14
N PRO A 77 28.52 -9.89 1.03
CA PRO A 77 29.34 -9.27 0.00
C PRO A 77 28.68 -7.99 -0.55
N ASN A 78 29.47 -6.94 -0.72
CA ASN A 78 28.97 -5.73 -1.36
C ASN A 78 28.60 -6.00 -2.82
N GLY A 79 27.45 -5.45 -3.25
CA GLY A 79 27.04 -5.44 -4.65
C GLY A 79 27.98 -4.61 -5.53
N LYS A 80 27.92 -4.84 -6.85
CA LYS A 80 28.78 -4.17 -7.85
C LYS A 80 28.49 -2.67 -8.01
N ALA A 81 27.26 -2.24 -7.76
CA ALA A 81 26.82 -0.85 -7.82
C ALA A 81 26.09 -0.47 -6.52
N PRO A 82 26.37 0.70 -5.92
CA PRO A 82 25.67 1.12 -4.73
C PRO A 82 24.28 1.65 -5.12
N LEU A 83 23.24 0.82 -5.04
CA LEU A 83 21.86 1.31 -5.08
C LEU A 83 21.48 1.91 -3.72
N PHE A 84 20.44 2.74 -3.66
CA PHE A 84 19.82 3.12 -2.40
C PHE A 84 18.90 1.97 -1.96
N ILE A 85 19.29 1.18 -0.97
CA ILE A 85 18.51 0.02 -0.50
C ILE A 85 18.30 0.10 1.01
N GLN A 86 17.02 0.05 1.40
CA GLN A 86 16.59 -0.09 2.78
C GLN A 86 15.80 -1.39 2.92
N PHE A 87 16.12 -2.14 3.97
CA PHE A 87 15.42 -3.35 4.38
C PHE A 87 14.70 -3.06 5.69
N GLU A 88 13.51 -3.63 5.83
CA GLU A 88 12.78 -3.68 7.10
C GLU A 88 12.54 -5.16 7.42
N ASP A 89 13.14 -5.63 8.50
CA ASP A 89 12.84 -6.95 9.06
C ASP A 89 11.59 -6.81 9.94
N VAL A 90 10.50 -7.43 9.48
CA VAL A 90 9.16 -7.35 10.09
C VAL A 90 8.59 -8.78 10.12
N PRO A 91 7.85 -9.18 11.17
CA PRO A 91 7.23 -10.50 11.23
C PRO A 91 6.06 -10.62 10.24
N THR A 92 6.36 -10.86 8.96
CA THR A 92 5.39 -11.05 7.87
C THR A 92 5.63 -12.38 7.16
N ASN A 93 4.56 -12.96 6.60
CA ASN A 93 4.63 -14.18 5.78
C ASN A 93 5.06 -13.89 4.34
N PHE A 94 5.23 -12.62 3.96
CA PHE A 94 5.50 -12.20 2.59
C PHE A 94 6.66 -11.22 2.53
N VAL A 95 7.40 -11.27 1.43
CA VAL A 95 8.40 -10.26 1.11
C VAL A 95 7.73 -9.17 0.26
N HIS A 96 7.85 -7.93 0.73
CA HIS A 96 7.38 -6.75 0.01
C HIS A 96 8.58 -6.06 -0.62
N ILE A 97 8.55 -5.92 -1.95
CA ILE A 97 9.58 -5.20 -2.70
C ILE A 97 8.95 -3.95 -3.27
N THR A 98 9.59 -2.81 -3.03
CA THR A 98 9.14 -1.50 -3.53
C THR A 98 10.31 -0.77 -4.15
N ILE A 99 10.17 -0.39 -5.42
CA ILE A 99 11.19 0.34 -6.16
C ILE A 99 10.62 1.70 -6.53
N HIS A 100 11.23 2.74 -6.00
CA HIS A 100 10.91 4.11 -6.34
C HIS A 100 11.73 4.57 -7.55
N ILE A 101 11.06 5.10 -8.57
CA ILE A 101 11.68 5.59 -9.80
C ILE A 101 11.20 7.03 -10.05
N GLY A 102 12.13 7.97 -9.95
CA GLY A 102 11.85 9.37 -10.29
C GLY A 102 11.76 9.56 -11.81
N THR A 103 10.82 10.39 -12.26
CA THR A 103 10.55 10.65 -13.68
C THR A 103 11.10 11.99 -14.16
N SER A 104 12.00 12.62 -13.39
CA SER A 104 12.55 13.95 -13.70
C SER A 104 13.25 14.05 -15.05
N GLN A 105 13.74 12.93 -15.58
CA GLN A 105 14.41 12.85 -16.89
C GLN A 105 13.46 12.51 -18.04
N VAL A 106 12.17 12.28 -17.76
CA VAL A 106 11.15 12.05 -18.79
C VAL A 106 10.79 13.40 -19.42
N PRO A 107 10.93 13.56 -20.76
CA PRO A 107 10.53 14.77 -21.45
C PRO A 107 9.07 15.15 -21.18
N ASP A 108 8.79 16.45 -21.04
CA ASP A 108 7.46 16.95 -20.65
C ASP A 108 6.37 16.53 -21.64
N GLU A 109 6.71 16.43 -22.93
CA GLU A 109 5.81 15.97 -23.98
C GLU A 109 5.41 14.49 -23.85
N LEU A 110 6.20 13.67 -23.15
CA LEU A 110 5.92 12.24 -22.91
C LEU A 110 5.20 11.99 -21.58
N LYS A 111 5.24 12.93 -20.63
CA LYS A 111 4.54 12.79 -19.33
C LYS A 111 3.05 12.47 -19.45
N PRO A 112 2.28 13.02 -20.42
CA PRO A 112 0.88 12.64 -20.64
C PRO A 112 0.68 11.16 -21.01
N LEU A 113 1.73 10.46 -21.46
CA LEU A 113 1.68 9.03 -21.82
C LEU A 113 1.93 8.09 -20.63
N MET A 114 2.35 8.63 -19.47
CA MET A 114 2.65 7.83 -18.28
C MET A 114 1.48 6.93 -17.83
N PRO A 115 0.21 7.34 -17.87
CA PRO A 115 -0.90 6.44 -17.52
C PRO A 115 -0.97 5.20 -18.43
N ILE A 116 -0.80 5.38 -19.74
CA ILE A 116 -0.80 4.27 -20.70
C ILE A 116 0.45 3.40 -20.51
N PHE A 117 1.60 4.01 -20.24
CA PHE A 117 2.82 3.28 -19.90
C PHE A 117 2.60 2.40 -18.66
N ASN A 118 1.96 2.94 -17.61
CA ASN A 118 1.69 2.21 -16.38
C ASN A 118 0.77 1.00 -16.62
N ASP A 119 -0.32 1.19 -17.36
CA ASP A 119 -1.27 0.14 -17.70
C ASP A 119 -0.63 -0.95 -18.58
N ASN A 120 0.33 -0.57 -19.44
CA ASN A 120 0.99 -1.48 -20.36
C ASN A 120 2.20 -2.20 -19.75
N PHE A 121 2.84 -1.64 -18.72
CA PHE A 121 4.15 -2.10 -18.23
C PHE A 121 4.20 -3.61 -17.93
N PHE A 122 3.17 -4.19 -17.32
CA PHE A 122 3.09 -5.64 -17.04
C PHE A 122 2.34 -6.46 -18.11
N ASN A 123 1.86 -5.79 -19.16
CA ASN A 123 1.07 -6.39 -20.24
C ASN A 123 1.83 -6.38 -21.58
N THR A 124 3.16 -6.31 -21.53
CA THR A 124 4.04 -6.35 -22.71
C THR A 124 4.62 -7.74 -22.95
N HIS A 125 5.08 -7.94 -24.18
CA HIS A 125 5.94 -9.07 -24.50
C HIS A 125 7.31 -8.83 -23.87
N ILE A 126 8.07 -9.90 -23.62
CA ILE A 126 9.47 -9.77 -23.17
C ILE A 126 10.39 -10.56 -24.11
N MET A 127 11.67 -10.22 -24.11
CA MET A 127 12.72 -11.00 -24.74
C MET A 127 13.44 -11.86 -23.71
N ARG A 128 13.29 -13.18 -23.80
CA ARG A 128 13.97 -14.13 -22.90
C ARG A 128 14.89 -15.01 -23.73
N ASN A 129 16.20 -14.94 -23.48
CA ASN A 129 17.21 -15.69 -24.22
C ASN A 129 17.17 -15.48 -25.75
N GLY A 130 16.77 -14.28 -26.20
CA GLY A 130 16.65 -13.94 -27.62
C GLY A 130 15.36 -14.41 -28.28
N GLU A 131 14.46 -15.04 -27.55
CA GLU A 131 13.11 -15.40 -28.01
C GLU A 131 12.06 -14.49 -27.39
N GLN A 132 11.05 -14.12 -28.20
CA GLN A 132 9.94 -13.31 -27.73
C GLN A 132 8.93 -14.18 -26.99
N VAL A 133 8.64 -13.83 -25.74
CA VAL A 133 7.60 -14.46 -24.93
C VAL A 133 6.32 -13.62 -25.03
N GLY A 134 5.20 -14.28 -25.30
CA GLY A 134 3.88 -13.68 -25.39
C GLY A 134 3.44 -13.01 -24.08
N PHE A 135 2.77 -11.85 -24.16
CA PHE A 135 2.30 -11.15 -22.95
C PHE A 135 1.37 -12.02 -22.08
N GLU A 136 0.53 -12.87 -22.69
CA GLU A 136 -0.35 -13.80 -21.97
C GLU A 136 0.44 -14.78 -21.09
N GLN A 137 1.58 -15.26 -21.61
CA GLN A 137 2.48 -16.13 -20.85
C GLN A 137 3.22 -15.33 -19.77
N VAL A 138 3.65 -14.10 -20.06
CA VAL A 138 4.27 -13.21 -19.07
C VAL A 138 3.35 -12.98 -17.87
N VAL A 139 2.10 -12.60 -18.13
CA VAL A 139 1.09 -12.36 -17.08
C VAL A 139 0.83 -13.65 -16.29
N MET A 140 0.66 -14.78 -16.96
CA MET A 140 0.45 -16.08 -16.29
C MET A 140 1.63 -16.48 -15.39
N GLU A 141 2.87 -16.26 -15.82
CA GLU A 141 4.05 -16.55 -15.00
C GLU A 141 4.20 -15.56 -13.83
N LEU A 142 3.92 -14.26 -14.03
CA LEU A 142 3.89 -13.26 -12.96
C LEU A 142 2.84 -13.61 -11.90
N GLU A 143 1.61 -13.94 -12.30
CA GLU A 143 0.54 -14.36 -11.39
C GLU A 143 0.88 -15.65 -10.64
N ARG A 144 1.63 -16.58 -11.27
CA ARG A 144 2.08 -17.81 -10.60
C ARG A 144 3.13 -17.53 -9.53
N ASP A 145 4.05 -16.62 -9.79
CA ASP A 145 5.24 -16.40 -8.95
C ASP A 145 5.06 -15.28 -7.92
N THR A 146 3.92 -14.58 -7.94
CA THR A 146 3.66 -13.45 -7.05
C THR A 146 2.28 -13.54 -6.38
N ILE A 147 2.15 -12.91 -5.23
CA ILE A 147 0.86 -12.68 -4.57
C ILE A 147 0.18 -11.45 -5.16
N SER A 148 0.97 -10.40 -5.43
CA SER A 148 0.52 -9.21 -6.15
C SER A 148 1.70 -8.47 -6.76
N TYR A 149 1.45 -7.75 -7.84
CA TYR A 149 2.38 -6.84 -8.46
C TYR A 149 1.63 -5.61 -8.98
N ALA A 150 2.29 -4.45 -9.00
CA ALA A 150 1.70 -3.22 -9.49
C ALA A 150 2.76 -2.20 -9.90
N LEU A 151 2.39 -1.32 -10.85
CA LEU A 151 3.09 -0.09 -11.15
C LEU A 151 2.14 1.06 -10.80
N SER A 152 2.52 1.88 -9.83
CA SER A 152 1.65 2.92 -9.28
C SER A 152 2.39 4.26 -9.15
N SER A 153 1.66 5.33 -8.83
CA SER A 153 2.27 6.63 -8.54
C SER A 153 3.04 6.60 -7.21
N ALA A 154 4.19 7.26 -7.17
CA ALA A 154 5.00 7.42 -5.97
C ALA A 154 4.50 8.54 -5.03
N ARG A 155 3.31 9.09 -5.25
CA ARG A 155 2.80 10.24 -4.48
C ARG A 155 2.77 10.00 -2.97
N SER A 156 2.51 8.77 -2.54
CA SER A 156 2.54 8.38 -1.12
C SER A 156 3.92 8.51 -0.47
N LEU A 157 4.99 8.49 -1.27
CA LEU A 157 6.37 8.69 -0.85
C LEU A 157 6.82 10.16 -0.96
N GLY A 158 5.90 11.07 -1.30
CA GLY A 158 6.19 12.50 -1.46
C GLY A 158 6.71 12.89 -2.85
N ASP A 159 6.76 11.95 -3.80
CA ASP A 159 7.09 12.22 -5.21
C ASP A 159 5.83 12.05 -6.07
N ALA A 160 5.14 13.16 -6.36
CA ALA A 160 3.89 13.12 -7.11
C ALA A 160 4.07 12.76 -8.59
N ASP A 161 5.27 13.00 -9.15
CA ASP A 161 5.59 12.75 -10.55
C ASP A 161 6.29 11.39 -10.73
N GLY A 162 6.86 10.84 -9.65
CA GLY A 162 7.50 9.53 -9.62
C GLY A 162 6.54 8.36 -9.77
N ILE A 163 7.11 7.20 -10.09
CA ILE A 163 6.41 5.91 -10.17
C ILE A 163 7.04 4.90 -9.22
N MET A 164 6.27 3.87 -8.91
CA MET A 164 6.65 2.85 -7.95
C MET A 164 6.29 1.46 -8.48
N ILE A 165 7.29 0.60 -8.63
CA ILE A 165 7.09 -0.82 -8.90
C ILE A 165 6.96 -1.54 -7.57
N GLN A 166 5.92 -2.35 -7.42
CA GLN A 166 5.61 -3.08 -6.19
C GLN A 166 5.43 -4.56 -6.49
N PHE A 167 6.05 -5.39 -5.68
CA PHE A 167 5.87 -6.84 -5.67
C PHE A 167 5.59 -7.30 -4.25
N GLN A 168 4.68 -8.25 -4.11
CA GLN A 168 4.47 -9.03 -2.90
C GLN A 168 4.59 -10.50 -3.28
N VAL A 169 5.49 -11.23 -2.61
CA VAL A 169 5.79 -12.62 -2.93
C VAL A 169 5.99 -13.45 -1.66
N GLU A 170 5.87 -14.77 -1.79
CA GLU A 170 6.32 -15.71 -0.75
C GLU A 170 7.86 -15.64 -0.61
N PRO A 171 8.44 -15.84 0.59
CA PRO A 171 9.89 -15.74 0.80
C PRO A 171 10.72 -16.60 -0.14
N GLU A 172 10.24 -17.81 -0.48
CA GLU A 172 10.90 -18.75 -1.38
C GLU A 172 10.94 -18.24 -2.83
N LYS A 173 10.05 -17.31 -3.18
CA LYS A 173 9.92 -16.68 -4.50
C LYS A 173 10.67 -15.35 -4.61
N TYR A 174 11.37 -14.90 -3.57
CA TYR A 174 12.11 -13.64 -3.58
C TYR A 174 13.08 -13.52 -4.77
N ALA A 175 13.86 -14.57 -5.04
CA ALA A 175 14.79 -14.58 -6.17
C ALA A 175 14.07 -14.41 -7.52
N ALA A 176 12.96 -15.12 -7.72
CA ALA A 176 12.14 -14.99 -8.92
C ALA A 176 11.55 -13.59 -9.05
N ALA A 177 11.13 -12.95 -7.96
CA ALA A 177 10.63 -11.58 -7.97
C ALA A 177 11.71 -10.57 -8.43
N VAL A 178 12.94 -10.74 -7.97
CA VAL A 178 14.08 -9.90 -8.40
C VAL A 178 14.39 -10.10 -9.88
N GLU A 179 14.32 -11.34 -10.38
CA GLU A 179 14.45 -11.64 -11.81
C GLU A 179 13.34 -10.98 -12.63
N TRP A 180 12.08 -11.08 -12.17
CA TRP A 180 10.94 -10.42 -12.83
C TRP A 180 11.11 -8.90 -12.89
N ILE A 181 11.53 -8.27 -11.79
CA ILE A 181 11.83 -6.84 -11.77
C ILE A 181 12.86 -6.49 -12.84
N GLN A 182 13.96 -7.25 -12.92
CA GLN A 182 15.00 -7.02 -13.91
C GLN A 182 14.45 -7.18 -15.34
N THR A 183 13.76 -8.29 -15.61
CA THR A 183 13.18 -8.56 -16.93
C THR A 183 12.19 -7.49 -17.35
N MET A 184 11.27 -7.08 -16.48
CA MET A 184 10.27 -6.06 -16.82
C MET A 184 10.88 -4.66 -17.01
N MET A 185 12.03 -4.38 -16.39
CA MET A 185 12.70 -3.08 -16.55
C MET A 185 13.60 -2.99 -17.78
N PHE A 186 14.15 -4.12 -18.26
CA PHE A 186 15.22 -4.09 -19.27
C PHE A 186 14.94 -4.95 -20.51
N ASP A 187 14.03 -5.92 -20.44
CA ASP A 187 13.78 -6.90 -21.49
C ASP A 187 12.32 -6.86 -22.03
N SER A 188 11.52 -5.89 -21.57
CA SER A 188 10.12 -5.65 -21.99
C SER A 188 9.98 -4.80 -23.26
#